data_AF-A0A3D2P4W7-F1
#
_entry.id   AF-A0A3D2P4W7-F1
#
_cell.length_a   1.000
_cell.length_b   1.000
_cell.length_c   1.000
_cell.angle_alpha   90.00
_cell.angle_beta   90.00
_cell.angle_gamma   90.00
#
_symmetry.space_group_name_H-M   'P 1'
#
loop_
_entity.id
_entity.type
_entity.pdbx_description
1 polymer ?
#
loop_
_entity_poly.entity_id
_entity_poly.type
_entity_poly.pdbx_seq_one_letter_code
_entity_poly.pdbx_strand_id
1 'polypeptide(L)'
;MRNYLLQLDGIFYYRRRVPADLRQHFACGVVCVSLRTKNASVAHKAVRLINDKVETQWLSLRLMHMELPIKCKTTVITEQPADDVPDIIEAAEIYLRLKRNDDKVFQRTARRNASYVAEAIGNKPITSYATNEAGQFRDWCFAKGMSVSSVKRVFNSVKTIINLTWSSRRPIRAGRTFVRKASL
;
A
#
# COMPACT_ATOMS: atom_id res chain seq x y z
N MET A 1 22.02 26.80 13.59
CA MET A 1 21.15 26.48 12.45
C MET A 1 21.58 27.33 11.27
N ARG A 2 22.00 26.74 10.14
CA ARG A 2 22.32 27.54 8.94
C ARG A 2 21.01 28.17 8.45
N ASN A 3 20.91 29.50 8.48
CA ASN A 3 19.71 30.22 8.05
C ASN A 3 19.59 30.12 6.51
N TYR A 4 18.81 29.17 6.01
CA TYR A 4 18.47 29.02 4.58
C TYR A 4 17.40 30.03 4.11
N LEU A 5 17.28 31.14 4.83
CA LEU A 5 16.29 32.18 4.61
C LEU A 5 16.93 33.32 3.81
N LEU A 6 16.30 33.70 2.70
CA LEU A 6 16.64 34.86 1.89
C LEU A 6 15.44 35.80 1.85
N GLN A 7 15.64 37.10 1.96
CA GLN A 7 14.58 38.10 1.78
C GLN A 7 14.85 38.90 0.51
N LEU A 8 13.85 39.00 -0.35
CA LEU A 8 13.89 39.79 -1.58
C LEU A 8 12.54 40.49 -1.76
N ASP A 9 12.55 41.81 -1.93
CA ASP A 9 11.35 42.65 -2.08
C ASP A 9 10.30 42.46 -0.97
N GLY A 10 10.78 42.25 0.25
CA GLY A 10 9.92 42.00 1.42
C GLY A 10 9.30 40.59 1.47
N ILE A 11 9.55 39.74 0.48
CA ILE A 11 9.10 38.34 0.45
C ILE A 11 10.26 37.43 0.85
N PHE A 12 9.98 36.45 1.69
CA PHE A 12 10.95 35.44 2.09
C PHE A 12 11.03 34.26 1.12
N TYR A 13 12.24 33.74 0.95
CA TYR A 13 12.61 32.61 0.10
C TYR A 13 13.42 31.60 0.91
N TYR A 14 13.21 30.33 0.64
CA TYR A 14 14.12 29.26 1.01
C TYR A 14 15.20 29.16 -0.06
N ARG A 15 16.47 29.26 0.32
CA ARG A 15 17.60 29.10 -0.59
C ARG A 15 18.66 28.18 0.01
N ARG A 16 18.93 27.06 -0.67
CA ARG A 16 19.93 26.09 -0.24
C ARG A 16 20.69 25.52 -1.42
N ARG A 17 22.02 25.37 -1.28
CA ARG A 17 22.85 24.70 -2.28
C ARG A 17 22.62 23.18 -2.24
N VAL A 18 22.55 22.58 -3.42
CA VAL A 18 22.52 21.12 -3.60
C VAL A 18 23.91 20.56 -3.25
N PRO A 19 23.98 19.52 -2.40
CA PRO A 19 25.22 18.81 -2.08
C PRO A 19 25.93 18.28 -3.32
N ALA A 20 27.27 18.24 -3.31
CA ALA A 20 28.09 17.91 -4.49
C ALA A 20 27.76 16.52 -5.06
N ASP A 21 27.55 15.55 -4.17
CA ASP A 21 27.14 14.18 -4.46
C ASP A 21 25.80 14.07 -5.18
N LEU A 22 24.90 15.05 -5.00
CA LEU A 22 23.57 15.04 -5.61
C LEU A 22 23.48 15.91 -6.87
N ARG A 23 24.52 16.67 -7.22
CA ARG A 23 24.48 17.62 -8.34
C ARG A 23 24.10 16.98 -9.67
N GLN A 24 24.49 15.72 -9.90
CA GLN A 24 24.16 14.99 -11.13
C GLN A 24 22.65 14.78 -11.33
N HIS A 25 21.85 14.81 -10.26
CA HIS A 25 20.40 14.59 -10.32
C HIS A 25 19.59 15.88 -10.49
N PHE A 26 20.23 17.05 -10.44
CA PHE A 26 19.55 18.34 -10.51
C PHE A 26 20.14 19.21 -11.61
N ALA A 27 19.27 19.79 -12.45
CA ALA A 27 19.69 20.74 -13.49
C ALA A 27 20.33 22.02 -12.91
N CYS A 28 20.02 22.36 -11.65
CA CYS A 28 20.55 23.52 -10.96
C CYS A 28 21.13 23.14 -9.59
N GLY A 29 22.30 23.71 -9.25
CA GLY A 29 22.99 23.47 -7.98
C GLY A 29 22.39 24.20 -6.77
N VAL A 30 21.25 24.87 -6.91
CA VAL A 30 20.57 25.61 -5.83
C VAL A 30 19.08 25.33 -5.87
N VAL A 31 18.53 24.91 -4.73
CA VAL A 31 17.09 24.86 -4.49
C VAL A 31 16.67 26.23 -3.97
N CYS A 32 15.85 26.93 -4.75
CA CYS A 32 15.27 28.23 -4.38
C CYS A 32 13.74 28.14 -4.47
N VAL A 33 13.05 28.43 -3.37
CA VAL A 33 11.58 28.36 -3.29
C VAL A 33 11.05 29.59 -2.58
N SER A 34 10.12 30.32 -3.20
CA SER A 34 9.42 31.42 -2.52
C SER A 34 8.53 30.89 -1.40
N LEU A 35 8.66 31.46 -0.21
CA LEU A 35 7.80 31.16 0.94
C LEU A 35 6.48 31.94 0.90
N ARG A 36 6.34 32.87 -0.06
CA ARG A 36 5.14 33.71 -0.27
C ARG A 36 4.64 34.39 1.00
N THR A 37 5.56 34.77 1.88
CA THR A 37 5.25 35.45 3.14
C THR A 37 6.20 36.60 3.39
N LYS A 38 5.67 37.67 4.01
CA LYS A 38 6.44 38.82 4.50
C LYS A 38 6.69 38.76 6.01
N ASN A 39 6.13 37.75 6.69
CA ASN A 39 6.26 37.59 8.14
C ASN A 39 7.44 36.66 8.47
N ALA A 40 8.42 37.17 9.21
CA ALA A 40 9.65 36.45 9.56
C ALA A 40 9.39 35.19 10.42
N SER A 41 8.43 35.21 11.34
CA SER A 41 8.13 34.05 12.20
C SER A 41 7.54 32.89 11.39
N VAL A 42 6.60 33.21 10.49
CA VAL A 42 6.03 32.24 9.55
C VAL A 42 7.10 31.72 8.60
N ALA A 43 7.96 32.59 8.09
CA ALA A 43 9.05 32.23 7.21
C ALA A 43 10.03 31.24 7.87
N HIS A 44 10.41 31.48 9.14
CA HIS A 44 11.28 30.56 9.87
C HIS A 44 10.67 29.16 10.06
N LYS A 45 9.37 29.08 10.37
CA LYS A 45 8.66 27.79 10.46
C LYS A 45 8.63 27.09 9.10
N ALA A 46 8.31 27.81 8.04
CA ALA A 46 8.26 27.27 6.67
C ALA A 46 9.63 26.78 6.19
N VAL A 47 10.71 27.52 6.48
CA VAL A 47 12.09 27.10 6.17
C VAL A 47 12.43 25.76 6.82
N ARG A 48 12.07 25.55 8.09
CA ARG A 48 12.32 24.27 8.77
C ARG A 48 11.61 23.12 8.06
N LEU A 49 10.30 23.27 7.81
CA LEU A 49 9.50 22.23 7.14
C LEU A 49 10.01 21.90 5.74
N ILE A 50 10.33 22.92 4.94
CA ILE A 50 10.89 22.73 3.59
C ILE A 50 12.25 22.06 3.68
N ASN A 51 13.09 22.47 4.63
CA ASN A 51 14.40 21.88 4.82
C ASN A 51 14.31 20.39 5.16
N ASP A 52 13.42 20.01 6.08
CA ASP A 52 13.24 18.60 6.47
C ASP A 52 12.78 17.75 5.29
N LYS A 53 11.89 18.31 4.46
CA LYS A 53 11.43 17.65 3.22
C LYS A 53 12.57 17.48 2.22
N VAL A 54 13.38 18.52 2.01
CA VAL A 54 14.54 18.49 1.12
C VAL A 54 15.56 17.47 1.61
N GLU A 55 15.87 17.43 2.91
CA GLU A 55 16.77 16.42 3.50
C GLU A 55 16.26 15.00 3.29
N THR A 56 14.97 14.77 3.50
CA THR A 56 14.35 13.46 3.30
C THR A 56 14.51 12.99 1.85
N GLN A 57 14.23 13.88 0.89
CA GLN A 57 14.39 13.58 -0.53
C GLN A 57 15.85 13.30 -0.91
N TRP A 58 16.78 14.12 -0.41
CA TRP A 58 18.20 13.93 -0.63
C TRP A 58 18.73 12.63 -0.03
N LEU A 59 18.25 12.25 1.17
CA LEU A 59 18.57 10.98 1.78
C LEU A 59 18.05 9.81 0.93
N SER A 60 16.82 9.88 0.42
CA SER A 60 16.28 8.85 -0.48
C SER A 60 17.12 8.68 -1.75
N LEU A 61 17.58 9.78 -2.37
CA LEU A 61 18.47 9.73 -3.53
C LEU A 61 19.81 9.06 -3.19
N ARG A 62 20.41 9.40 -2.04
CA ARG A 62 21.64 8.74 -1.59
C ARG A 62 21.44 7.25 -1.37
N LEU A 63 20.35 6.85 -0.74
CA LEU A 63 20.04 5.44 -0.51
C LEU A 63 19.82 4.66 -1.81
N MET A 64 19.29 5.29 -2.86
CA MET A 64 19.15 4.66 -4.17
C MET A 64 20.50 4.41 -4.87
N HIS A 65 21.49 5.27 -4.65
CA HIS A 65 22.82 5.18 -5.28
C HIS A 65 23.90 4.63 -4.36
N MET A 66 23.57 4.33 -3.11
CA MET A 66 24.48 3.71 -2.15
C MET A 66 24.43 2.20 -2.36
N GLU A 67 25.53 1.64 -2.85
CA GLU A 67 25.80 0.22 -2.65
C GLU A 67 26.01 0.01 -1.16
N LEU A 68 25.11 -0.72 -0.50
CA LEU A 68 25.24 -1.00 0.92
C LEU A 68 26.51 -1.85 1.11
N PRO A 69 27.53 -1.37 1.86
CA PRO A 69 28.80 -2.08 2.02
C PRO A 69 28.66 -3.31 2.91
N ILE A 70 27.47 -3.55 3.45
CA ILE A 70 27.20 -4.69 4.27
C ILE A 70 26.62 -5.78 3.39
N LYS A 71 27.35 -6.89 3.29
CA LYS A 71 26.77 -8.25 3.23
C LYS A 71 25.96 -8.52 4.51
N CYS A 72 25.17 -7.56 4.97
CA CYS A 72 24.04 -7.84 5.80
C CYS A 72 23.20 -8.70 4.89
N LYS A 73 23.19 -10.00 5.18
CA LYS A 73 21.95 -10.75 5.15
C LYS A 73 20.99 -9.89 5.96
N THR A 74 20.33 -8.95 5.31
CA THR A 74 19.08 -8.42 5.80
C THR A 74 18.25 -9.69 5.81
N THR A 75 18.24 -10.35 6.96
CA THR A 75 17.05 -11.05 7.39
C THR A 75 15.99 -9.96 7.59
N VAL A 76 15.59 -9.30 6.49
CA VAL A 76 14.17 -9.27 6.20
C VAL A 76 13.83 -10.73 6.39
N ILE A 77 12.87 -11.01 7.23
CA ILE A 77 12.19 -12.29 7.17
C ILE A 77 11.56 -12.32 5.76
N THR A 78 12.42 -12.56 4.77
CA THR A 78 12.19 -13.07 3.43
C THR A 78 12.55 -14.55 3.53
N GLU A 79 12.16 -15.19 4.62
CA GLU A 79 11.40 -16.41 4.47
C GLU A 79 9.97 -16.01 4.08
N GLN A 80 9.82 -15.30 2.96
CA GLN A 80 8.70 -15.61 2.10
C GLN A 80 9.21 -16.79 1.29
N PRO A 81 8.81 -18.04 1.60
CA PRO A 81 8.78 -19.03 0.55
C PRO A 81 7.99 -18.39 -0.59
N ALA A 82 8.58 -18.38 -1.77
CA ALA A 82 8.03 -17.76 -2.97
C ALA A 82 6.72 -18.40 -3.48
N ASP A 83 6.02 -19.21 -2.67
CA ASP A 83 4.91 -20.05 -3.13
C ASP A 83 3.71 -20.16 -2.20
N ASP A 84 3.75 -19.72 -0.94
CA ASP A 84 2.63 -20.00 -0.03
C ASP A 84 1.59 -18.87 -0.05
N VAL A 85 1.00 -18.55 -1.21
CA VAL A 85 -0.19 -17.70 -1.28
C VAL A 85 -1.42 -18.59 -1.08
N PRO A 86 -2.25 -18.35 -0.04
CA PRO A 86 -3.32 -19.26 0.29
C PRO A 86 -4.31 -19.27 -0.84
N ASP A 87 -4.83 -20.45 -1.12
CA ASP A 87 -5.98 -20.57 -2.01
C ASP A 87 -7.22 -19.98 -1.34
N ILE A 88 -8.31 -19.83 -2.10
CA ILE A 88 -9.54 -19.22 -1.58
C ILE A 88 -10.13 -19.97 -0.37
N ILE A 89 -10.00 -21.31 -0.33
CA ILE A 89 -10.46 -22.14 0.79
C ILE A 89 -9.59 -21.87 2.03
N GLU A 90 -8.26 -21.88 1.87
CA GLU A 90 -7.36 -21.61 2.97
C GLU A 90 -7.50 -20.16 3.47
N ALA A 91 -7.68 -19.22 2.55
CA ALA A 91 -7.94 -17.83 2.88
C ALA A 91 -9.22 -17.67 3.73
N ALA A 92 -10.25 -18.48 3.48
CA ALA A 92 -11.45 -18.49 4.32
C ALA A 92 -11.15 -18.97 5.75
N GLU A 93 -10.32 -19.99 5.93
CA GLU A 93 -9.92 -20.45 7.27
C GLU A 93 -9.06 -19.41 8.00
N ILE A 94 -8.12 -18.77 7.30
CA ILE A 94 -7.34 -17.66 7.86
C ILE A 94 -8.27 -16.52 8.26
N TYR A 95 -9.24 -16.16 7.41
CA TYR A 95 -10.24 -15.13 7.71
C TYR A 95 -11.04 -15.46 8.99
N LEU A 96 -11.49 -16.70 9.14
CA LEU A 96 -12.22 -17.14 10.33
C LEU A 96 -11.36 -17.07 11.59
N ARG A 97 -10.09 -17.51 11.52
CA ARG A 97 -9.12 -17.41 12.62
C ARG A 97 -8.87 -15.96 13.02
N LEU A 98 -8.77 -15.04 12.06
CA LEU A 98 -8.55 -13.62 12.31
C LEU A 98 -9.77 -12.94 12.94
N LYS A 99 -10.98 -13.32 12.52
CA LYS A 99 -12.21 -12.73 13.05
C LYS A 99 -12.57 -13.21 14.46
N ARG A 100 -12.04 -14.35 14.92
CA ARG A 100 -12.31 -14.93 16.25
C ARG A 100 -13.80 -14.93 16.60
N ASN A 101 -14.63 -15.29 15.62
CA ASN A 101 -16.08 -15.35 15.76
C ASN A 101 -16.52 -16.82 15.82
N ASP A 102 -17.13 -17.20 16.93
CA ASP A 102 -17.55 -18.57 17.22
C ASP A 102 -18.98 -18.88 16.75
N ASP A 103 -19.65 -17.94 16.07
CA ASP A 103 -20.94 -18.20 15.45
C ASP A 103 -20.82 -19.25 14.34
N LYS A 104 -21.48 -20.40 14.56
CA LYS A 104 -21.52 -21.52 13.61
C LYS A 104 -22.14 -21.12 12.27
N VAL A 105 -23.13 -20.23 12.27
CA VAL A 105 -23.79 -19.76 11.03
C VAL A 105 -22.82 -18.91 10.23
N PHE A 106 -22.11 -18.00 10.89
CA PHE A 106 -21.05 -17.21 10.28
C PHE A 106 -19.95 -18.07 9.67
N GLN A 107 -19.40 -19.04 10.43
CA GLN A 107 -18.34 -19.93 9.94
C GLN A 107 -18.79 -20.75 8.73
N ARG A 108 -19.99 -21.36 8.81
CA ARG A 108 -20.57 -22.13 7.71
C ARG A 108 -20.79 -21.27 6.47
N THR A 109 -21.24 -20.04 6.66
CA THR A 109 -21.48 -19.10 5.55
C THR A 109 -20.18 -18.69 4.86
N ALA A 110 -19.14 -18.36 5.62
CA ALA A 110 -17.84 -17.99 5.07
C ALA A 110 -17.21 -19.13 4.26
N ARG A 111 -17.20 -20.36 4.82
CA ARG A 111 -16.72 -21.57 4.13
C ARG A 111 -17.50 -21.82 2.84
N ARG A 112 -18.84 -21.79 2.90
CA ARG A 112 -19.70 -21.98 1.73
C ARG A 112 -19.42 -20.97 0.62
N ASN A 113 -19.23 -19.70 0.99
CA ASN A 113 -18.96 -18.65 0.00
C ASN A 113 -17.60 -18.86 -0.69
N ALA A 114 -16.58 -19.33 0.03
CA ALA A 114 -15.31 -19.71 -0.57
C ALA A 114 -15.43 -20.97 -1.46
N SER A 115 -16.19 -21.98 -1.03
CA SER A 115 -16.49 -23.16 -1.84
C SER A 115 -17.19 -22.80 -3.15
N TYR A 116 -18.10 -21.82 -3.17
CA TYR A 116 -18.74 -21.35 -4.41
C TYR A 116 -17.73 -20.79 -5.42
N VAL A 117 -16.70 -20.08 -4.95
CA VAL A 117 -15.64 -19.59 -5.85
C VAL A 117 -14.82 -20.77 -6.38
N ALA A 118 -14.44 -21.70 -5.50
CA ALA A 118 -13.69 -22.89 -5.89
C ALA A 118 -14.45 -23.78 -6.89
N GLU A 119 -15.77 -23.95 -6.72
CA GLU A 119 -16.65 -24.68 -7.64
C GLU A 119 -16.78 -23.99 -9.00
N ALA A 120 -16.84 -22.65 -9.02
CA ALA A 120 -17.12 -21.90 -10.23
C ALA A 120 -15.89 -21.66 -11.12
N ILE A 121 -14.76 -21.28 -10.52
CA ILE A 121 -13.56 -20.82 -11.23
C ILE A 121 -12.27 -21.53 -10.78
N GLY A 122 -12.39 -22.53 -9.90
CA GLY A 122 -11.28 -23.34 -9.38
C GLY A 122 -10.71 -22.80 -8.07
N ASN A 123 -10.14 -23.70 -7.27
CA ASN A 123 -9.40 -23.34 -6.06
C ASN A 123 -7.97 -22.94 -6.45
N LYS A 124 -7.72 -21.64 -6.56
CA LYS A 124 -6.44 -21.06 -6.92
C LYS A 124 -5.97 -20.03 -5.87
N PRO A 125 -4.69 -19.62 -5.90
CA PRO A 125 -4.17 -18.61 -5.01
C PRO A 125 -4.96 -17.31 -5.11
N ILE A 126 -5.20 -16.62 -3.99
CA ILE A 126 -5.99 -15.38 -3.96
C ILE A 126 -5.47 -14.26 -4.89
N THR A 127 -4.21 -14.30 -5.30
CA THR A 127 -3.58 -13.34 -6.23
C THR A 127 -3.76 -13.70 -7.70
N SER A 128 -4.14 -14.93 -8.01
CA SER A 128 -4.22 -15.45 -9.38
C SER A 128 -5.53 -15.08 -10.08
N TYR A 129 -6.56 -14.69 -9.32
CA TYR A 129 -7.87 -14.40 -9.88
C TYR A 129 -7.88 -13.13 -10.72
N ALA A 130 -8.40 -13.26 -11.94
CA ALA A 130 -8.51 -12.18 -12.91
C ALA A 130 -9.94 -11.59 -12.97
N THR A 131 -10.05 -10.37 -13.52
CA THR A 131 -11.35 -9.65 -13.59
C THR A 131 -12.38 -10.33 -14.49
N ASN A 132 -11.94 -11.09 -15.50
CA ASN A 132 -12.84 -11.90 -16.33
C ASN A 132 -13.46 -13.07 -15.54
N GLU A 133 -12.70 -13.69 -14.63
CA GLU A 133 -13.19 -14.77 -13.78
C GLU A 133 -14.27 -14.27 -12.79
N ALA A 134 -14.23 -12.99 -12.40
CA ALA A 134 -15.30 -12.37 -11.62
C ALA A 134 -16.66 -12.39 -12.34
N GLY A 135 -16.65 -12.15 -13.65
CA GLY A 135 -17.84 -12.25 -14.50
C GLY A 135 -18.35 -13.68 -14.57
N GLN A 136 -17.45 -14.65 -14.76
CA GLN A 136 -17.80 -16.08 -14.81
C GLN A 136 -18.42 -16.55 -13.48
N PHE A 137 -17.84 -16.15 -12.35
CA PHE A 137 -18.39 -16.47 -11.03
C PHE A 137 -19.78 -15.87 -10.83
N ARG A 138 -20.01 -14.63 -11.26
CA ARG A 138 -21.32 -13.97 -11.21
C ARG A 138 -22.35 -14.76 -12.01
N ASP A 139 -22.02 -15.12 -13.25
CA ASP A 139 -22.93 -15.80 -14.16
C ASP A 139 -23.23 -17.22 -13.66
N TRP A 140 -22.24 -17.90 -13.08
CA TRP A 140 -22.42 -19.17 -12.39
C TRP A 140 -23.39 -19.06 -11.20
N CYS A 141 -23.30 -18.01 -10.38
CA CYS A 141 -24.24 -17.80 -9.27
C CYS A 141 -25.69 -17.62 -9.76
N PHE A 142 -25.88 -16.91 -10.87
CA PHE A 142 -27.21 -16.76 -11.48
C PHE A 142 -27.72 -18.07 -12.07
N ALA A 143 -26.86 -18.85 -12.73
CA ALA A 143 -27.21 -20.18 -13.22
C ALA A 143 -27.61 -21.14 -12.08
N LYS A 144 -27.03 -20.98 -10.89
CA LYS A 144 -27.41 -21.70 -9.66
C LYS A 144 -28.74 -21.22 -9.04
N GLY A 145 -29.43 -20.26 -9.65
CA GLY A 145 -30.74 -19.76 -9.22
C GLY A 145 -30.68 -18.74 -8.07
N MET A 146 -29.53 -18.10 -7.84
CA MET A 146 -29.41 -17.10 -6.76
C MET A 146 -30.03 -15.76 -7.15
N SER A 147 -30.73 -15.13 -6.22
CA SER A 147 -31.22 -13.76 -6.41
C SER A 147 -30.08 -12.74 -6.42
N VAL A 148 -30.26 -11.60 -7.10
CA VAL A 148 -29.27 -10.52 -7.20
C VAL A 148 -28.77 -10.07 -5.81
N SER A 149 -29.66 -9.98 -4.82
CA SER A 149 -29.29 -9.61 -3.46
C SER A 149 -28.39 -10.65 -2.80
N SER A 150 -28.62 -11.94 -3.08
CA SER A 150 -27.80 -13.04 -2.57
C SER A 150 -26.42 -13.03 -3.22
N VAL A 151 -26.34 -12.88 -4.54
CA VAL A 151 -25.07 -12.75 -5.27
C VAL A 151 -24.23 -11.62 -4.71
N LYS A 152 -24.82 -10.43 -4.52
CA LYS A 152 -24.14 -9.27 -3.94
C LYS A 152 -23.57 -9.56 -2.53
N ARG A 153 -24.31 -10.29 -1.69
CA ARG A 153 -23.84 -10.68 -0.34
C ARG A 153 -22.65 -11.65 -0.43
N VAL A 154 -22.70 -12.62 -1.34
CA VAL A 154 -21.60 -13.58 -1.55
C VAL A 154 -20.34 -12.85 -2.02
N PHE A 155 -20.45 -11.98 -3.02
CA PHE A 155 -19.33 -11.18 -3.54
C PHE A 155 -18.68 -10.34 -2.44
N ASN A 156 -19.48 -9.63 -1.64
CA ASN A 156 -18.96 -8.84 -0.52
C ASN A 156 -18.25 -9.71 0.53
N SER A 157 -18.74 -10.92 0.80
CA SER A 157 -18.10 -11.86 1.71
C SER A 157 -16.75 -12.34 1.17
N VAL A 158 -16.70 -12.77 -0.10
CA VAL A 158 -15.48 -13.23 -0.78
C VAL A 158 -14.43 -12.13 -0.80
N LYS A 159 -14.83 -10.91 -1.18
CA LYS A 159 -13.98 -9.72 -1.15
C LYS A 159 -13.40 -9.45 0.23
N THR A 160 -14.20 -9.62 1.29
CA THR A 160 -13.75 -9.42 2.68
C THR A 160 -12.72 -10.47 3.08
N ILE A 161 -12.94 -11.73 2.71
CA ILE A 161 -11.99 -12.84 2.94
C ILE A 161 -10.65 -12.52 2.28
N ILE A 162 -10.66 -12.19 0.99
CA ILE A 162 -9.43 -11.88 0.22
C ILE A 162 -8.72 -10.65 0.79
N ASN A 163 -9.44 -9.56 1.07
CA ASN A 163 -8.82 -8.34 1.57
C ASN A 163 -8.20 -8.51 2.96
N LEU A 164 -8.89 -9.21 3.86
CA LEU A 164 -8.39 -9.39 5.22
C LEU A 164 -7.15 -10.31 5.23
N THR A 165 -7.19 -11.41 4.47
CA THR A 165 -6.05 -12.32 4.35
C THR A 165 -4.84 -11.70 3.66
N TRP A 166 -5.07 -10.88 2.64
CA TRP A 166 -4.01 -10.07 2.03
C TRP A 166 -3.43 -9.05 3.00
N SER A 167 -4.29 -8.37 3.77
CA SER A 167 -3.87 -7.35 4.73
C SER A 167 -3.09 -7.92 5.90
N SER A 168 -3.44 -9.11 6.41
CA SER A 168 -2.72 -9.74 7.53
C SER A 168 -1.30 -10.15 7.17
N ARG A 169 -1.00 -10.29 5.88
CA ARG A 169 0.32 -10.68 5.36
C ARG A 169 1.27 -9.52 5.15
N ARG A 170 0.77 -8.27 5.09
CA ARG A 170 1.64 -7.10 4.99
C ARG A 170 2.08 -6.66 6.39
N PRO A 171 3.38 -6.39 6.62
CA PRO A 171 3.80 -5.72 7.83
C PRO A 171 3.08 -4.36 7.93
N ILE A 172 2.53 -4.06 9.10
CA ILE A 172 1.63 -2.93 9.42
C ILE A 172 2.27 -1.54 9.16
N ARG A 173 3.47 -1.46 8.59
CA ARG A 173 4.20 -0.24 8.25
C ARG A 173 4.16 0.08 6.76
N ALA A 174 2.96 0.33 6.23
CA ALA A 174 2.79 1.22 5.10
C ALA A 174 1.45 1.92 5.30
N GLY A 175 1.45 3.25 5.26
CA GLY A 175 0.25 4.07 5.48
C GLY A 175 -0.95 3.55 4.69
N ARG A 176 -2.14 3.72 5.26
CA ARG A 176 -3.44 3.43 4.63
C ARG A 176 -3.61 4.27 3.36
N THR A 177 -2.97 3.88 2.27
CA THR A 177 -3.17 4.46 0.95
C THR A 177 -3.10 3.33 -0.08
N PHE A 178 -4.27 3.10 -0.68
CA PHE A 178 -4.46 2.46 -1.98
C PHE A 178 -4.39 0.92 -2.04
N VAL A 179 -5.51 0.27 -1.73
CA VAL A 179 -5.87 -1.03 -2.32
C VAL A 179 -6.88 -0.77 -3.45
N ARG A 180 -6.36 -0.52 -4.66
CA ARG A 180 -7.08 -0.73 -5.92
C ARG A 180 -6.32 -1.82 -6.68
N LYS A 181 -6.57 -3.07 -6.30
CA LYS A 181 -6.44 -4.28 -7.14
C LYS A 181 -6.90 -5.47 -6.31
N ALA A 182 -8.22 -5.62 -6.26
CA ALA A 182 -8.92 -6.85 -5.94
C ALA A 182 -10.33 -6.62 -6.50
N SER A 183 -10.49 -6.85 -7.79
CA SER A 183 -11.78 -6.81 -8.48
C SER A 183 -12.28 -8.25 -8.57
N LEU A 184 -12.69 -8.75 -7.40
CA LEU A 184 -13.72 -9.75 -7.18
C LEU A 184 -14.64 -9.17 -6.10
#